data_AF-A0A968NKI2-F1
#
_entry.id   AF-A0A968NKI2-F1
#
_cell.length_a   1.000
_cell.length_b   1.000
_cell.length_c   1.000
_cell.angle_alpha   90.00
_cell.angle_beta   90.00
_cell.angle_gamma   90.00
#
_symmetry.space_group_name_H-M   'P 1'
#
loop_
_entity.id
_entity.type
_entity.pdbx_description
1 polymer ?
#
loop_
_entity_poly.entity_id
_entity_poly.type
_entity_poly.pdbx_seq_one_letter_code
_entity_poly.pdbx_strand_id
1 'polypeptide(L)' 'MKTPVCANFVLQGTDSNDKVFLITVIEETRATIEVQDSVDNLLGVIELTIKEGQVITIIKRIGYKEKAKYIKLFTL' A
#
# COMPACT_ATOMS: atom_id res chain seq x y z
N MET A 1 22.02 2.68 -6.33
CA MET A 1 20.60 2.63 -5.91
C MET A 1 19.84 3.60 -6.79
N LYS A 2 18.82 3.14 -7.53
CA LYS A 2 17.93 4.04 -8.27
C LYS A 2 17.04 4.80 -7.28
N THR A 3 16.73 6.05 -7.59
CA THR A 3 15.80 6.86 -6.80
C THR A 3 14.41 6.19 -6.82
N PRO A 4 13.78 5.96 -5.66
CA PRO A 4 12.42 5.41 -5.62
C PRO A 4 11.44 6.37 -6.33
N VAL A 5 10.46 5.80 -7.01
CA VAL A 5 9.37 6.59 -7.61
C VAL A 5 8.26 6.70 -6.57
N CYS A 6 7.85 7.92 -6.27
CA CYS A 6 6.76 8.20 -5.36
C CYS A 6 5.55 8.77 -6.10
N ALA A 7 4.36 8.23 -5.84
CA ALA A 7 3.10 8.74 -6.37
C ALA A 7 2.07 8.84 -5.25
N ASN A 8 1.63 10.06 -4.97
CA ASN A 8 0.70 10.34 -3.88
C ASN A 8 -0.66 10.73 -4.45
N PHE A 9 -1.71 10.09 -3.96
CA PHE A 9 -3.08 10.35 -4.37
C PHE A 9 -3.91 10.74 -3.15
N VAL A 10 -4.94 11.57 -3.40
CA VAL A 10 -5.95 11.90 -2.40
C VAL A 10 -7.28 11.37 -2.92
N LEU A 11 -7.89 10.47 -2.18
CA LEU A 11 -9.26 10.01 -2.40
C LEU A 11 -10.17 10.80 -1.46
N GLN A 12 -11.11 11.56 -2.03
CA GLN A 12 -12.11 12.31 -1.29
C GLN A 12 -13.51 11.81 -1.67
N GLY A 13 -14.36 11.56 -0.68
CA GLY A 13 -15.76 11.23 -0.93
C GLY A 13 -16.49 12.38 -1.63
N THR A 14 -17.45 12.07 -2.50
CA THR A 14 -18.25 13.10 -3.18
C THR A 14 -19.16 13.87 -2.21
N ASP A 15 -19.59 13.20 -1.15
CA ASP A 15 -20.60 13.70 -0.21
C ASP A 15 -20.04 13.95 1.21
N SER A 16 -18.73 13.75 1.41
CA SER A 16 -18.07 14.00 2.70
C SER A 16 -16.75 14.75 2.52
N ASN A 17 -16.32 15.41 3.60
CA ASN A 17 -15.00 16.02 3.68
C ASN A 17 -13.91 15.01 4.06
N ASP A 18 -14.25 13.73 4.16
CA ASP A 18 -13.30 12.68 4.52
C ASP A 18 -12.31 12.50 3.37
N LYS A 19 -11.03 12.53 3.73
CA LYS A 19 -9.91 12.34 2.80
C LYS A 19 -9.08 11.16 3.24
N VAL A 20 -8.72 10.34 2.27
CA VAL A 20 -7.76 9.27 2.42
C VAL A 20 -6.60 9.56 1.50
N PHE A 21 -5.39 9.46 2.03
CA PHE A 21 -4.15 9.69 1.32
C PHE A 21 -3.54 8.33 0.97
N LEU A 22 -3.21 8.13 -0.30
CA LEU A 22 -2.51 6.94 -0.79
C LEU A 22 -1.07 7.36 -1.10
N ILE A 23 -0.12 6.92 -0.30
CA ILE A 23 1.30 7.20 -0.50
C ILE A 23 1.94 5.97 -1.12
N THR A 24 2.38 6.08 -2.38
CA THR A 24 2.99 4.97 -3.11
C THR A 24 4.48 5.15 -3.18
N VAL A 25 5.25 4.11 -2.86
CA VAL A 25 6.71 4.04 -3.04
C VAL A 25 7.03 2.81 -3.88
N ILE A 26 7.70 3.01 -5.02
CA ILE A 26 8.09 1.94 -5.94
C ILE A 26 9.62 1.85 -5.98
N GLU A 27 10.13 0.68 -5.66
CA GLU A 27 11.54 0.27 -5.66
C GLU A 27 11.75 -0.90 -6.65
N GLU A 28 12.98 -1.39 -6.82
CA GLU A 28 13.31 -2.39 -7.84
C GLU A 28 12.56 -3.72 -7.67
N THR A 29 12.34 -4.17 -6.43
CA THR A 29 11.71 -5.48 -6.13
C THR A 29 10.46 -5.36 -5.26
N ARG A 30 10.06 -4.12 -4.94
CA ARG A 30 9.00 -3.84 -3.99
C ARG A 30 8.22 -2.60 -4.40
N ALA A 31 6.90 -2.64 -4.26
CA ALA A 31 6.04 -1.47 -4.27
C ALA A 31 5.18 -1.46 -3.01
N THR A 32 5.08 -0.32 -2.34
CA THR A 32 4.26 -0.15 -1.14
C THR A 32 3.25 0.96 -1.37
N ILE A 33 2.00 0.75 -0.96
CA ILE A 33 0.95 1.75 -0.89
C ILE A 33 0.53 1.86 0.58
N GLU A 34 0.77 3.01 1.18
CA GLU A 34 0.26 3.34 2.50
C GLU A 34 -1.06 4.09 2.37
N VAL A 35 -2.03 3.72 3.21
CA VAL A 35 -3.33 4.35 3.28
C VAL A 35 -3.39 5.14 4.59
N GLN A 36 -3.49 6.46 4.50
CA GLN A 36 -3.50 7.36 5.66
C GLN A 36 -4.80 8.20 5.68
N ASP A 37 -5.25 8.59 6.88
CA ASP A 37 -6.34 9.56 7.03
C ASP A 37 -5.83 11.01 6.94
N SER A 38 -6.73 11.98 7.14
CA SER A 38 -6.40 13.41 7.05
C SER A 38 -5.56 13.98 8.20
N VAL A 39 -5.23 13.18 9.20
CA VAL A 39 -4.35 13.57 10.31
C VAL A 39 -3.13 12.65 10.41
N ASP A 40 -2.75 12.05 9.27
CA ASP A 40 -1.57 11.21 9.08
C ASP A 40 -1.59 9.89 9.90
N ASN A 41 -2.77 9.40 10.32
CA ASN A 41 -2.86 8.07 10.90
C ASN A 41 -2.76 7.01 9.80
N LEU A 42 -1.84 6.07 9.96
CA LEU A 42 -1.73 4.91 9.07
C LEU A 42 -2.91 3.95 9.30
N LEU A 43 -3.76 3.81 8.29
CA LEU A 43 -4.92 2.92 8.28
C LEU A 43 -4.60 1.54 7.70
N GLY A 44 -3.64 1.47 6.78
CA GLY A 44 -3.31 0.22 6.10
C GLY A 44 -2.10 0.32 5.20
N VAL A 45 -1.58 -0.84 4.82
CA VAL A 45 -0.46 -0.98 3.90
C VAL A 45 -0.74 -2.10 2.92
N ILE A 46 -0.58 -1.84 1.62
CA ILE A 46 -0.53 -2.85 0.57
C ILE A 46 0.90 -2.89 0.06
N GLU A 47 1.55 -4.04 0.17
CA GLU A 47 2.91 -4.25 -0.31
C GLU A 47 2.91 -5.30 -1.40
N LEU A 48 3.42 -4.97 -2.59
CA LEU A 48 3.79 -5.92 -3.62
C LEU A 48 5.28 -6.18 -3.51
N THR A 49 5.67 -7.44 -3.44
CA THR A 49 7.08 -7.85 -3.35
C THR A 49 7.36 -9.02 -4.29
N ILE A 50 8.54 -9.01 -4.90
CA ILE A 50 9.06 -10.13 -5.67
C ILE A 50 9.92 -10.98 -4.74
N LYS A 51 9.47 -12.20 -4.44
CA LYS A 51 10.22 -13.16 -3.61
C LYS A 51 10.28 -14.50 -4.33
N GLU A 52 11.49 -15.04 -4.51
CA GLU A 52 11.71 -16.36 -5.11
C GLU A 52 11.01 -16.54 -6.48
N GLY A 53 11.03 -15.50 -7.31
CA GLY A 53 10.35 -15.51 -8.63
C GLY A 53 8.82 -15.39 -8.56
N GLN A 54 8.25 -15.07 -7.40
CA GLN A 54 6.81 -14.88 -7.24
C GLN A 54 6.47 -13.44 -6.90
N VAL A 55 5.44 -12.91 -7.54
CA VAL A 55 4.84 -11.62 -7.15
C VAL A 55 3.79 -11.88 -6.08
N ILE A 56 4.05 -11.38 -4.88
CA ILE A 56 3.21 -11.57 -3.70
C ILE A 56 2.69 -10.20 -3.26
N THR A 57 1.40 -10.11 -2.99
CA THR A 57 0.77 -8.97 -2.34
C THR A 57 0.52 -9.27 -0.88
N ILE A 58 0.91 -8.35 -0.01
CA ILE A 58 0.68 -8.40 1.44
C ILE A 58 -0.23 -7.23 1.80
N ILE A 59 -1.40 -7.52 2.37
CA ILE A 59 -2.37 -6.52 2.81
C ILE A 59 -2.40 -6.50 4.33
N LYS A 60 -2.08 -5.34 4.91
CA LYS A 60 -2.10 -5.07 6.36
C LYS A 60 -3.15 -4.01 6.64
N ARG A 61 -4.08 -4.27 7.56
CA ARG A 61 -5.08 -3.31 8.03
C ARG A 61 -4.73 -2.91 9.46
N ILE A 62 -4.28 -1.68 9.65
CA ILE A 62 -3.81 -1.19 10.96
C ILE A 62 -5.01 -0.90 11.85
N GLY A 63 -4.91 -1.23 13.14
CA GLY A 63 -6.01 -1.09 14.10
C GLY A 63 -7.05 -2.21 14.07
N TYR A 64 -7.03 -3.10 13.07
CA TYR A 64 -7.87 -4.28 13.02
C TYR A 64 -7.15 -5.48 13.65
N LYS A 65 -7.90 -6.38 14.32
CA LYS A 65 -7.36 -7.65 14.87
C LYS A 65 -7.04 -8.69 13.79
N GLU A 66 -7.24 -8.37 12.52
CA GLU A 66 -6.98 -9.27 11.39
C GLU A 66 -5.48 -9.43 11.16
N LYS A 67 -5.04 -10.66 10.89
CA LYS A 67 -3.67 -10.92 10.44
C LYS A 67 -3.48 -10.39 9.01
N ALA A 68 -2.23 -10.07 8.66
CA ALA A 68 -1.87 -9.70 7.31
C ALA A 68 -2.30 -10.79 6.31
N LYS A 69 -2.91 -10.38 5.21
CA LYS A 69 -3.32 -11.29 4.12
C LYS A 69 -2.21 -11.37 3.09
N TYR A 70 -1.86 -12.58 2.69
CA TYR A 70 -0.85 -12.86 1.68
C TYR A 70 -1.52 -13.45 0.45
N ILE A 71 -1.32 -12.83 -0.70
CA ILE A 71 -1.95 -13.20 -1.96
C ILE A 71 -0.85 -13.37 -3.01
N LYS A 72 -0.68 -14.58 -3.54
CA LYS A 72 0.18 -14.79 -4.71
C LYS A 72 -0.55 -14.27 -5.95
N LEU A 73 0.04 -13.30 -6.63
CA LEU A 73 -0.54 -12.76 -7.87
C LEU A 73 -0.16 -13.64 -9.07
N PHE A 74 1.14 -13.85 -9.30
CA PHE A 74 1.66 -14.70 -10.38
C PHE A 74 3.12 -15.12 -10.13
N THR A 75 3.61 -16.05 -10.95
CA THR A 75 5.03 -16.45 -11.01
C THR A 75 5.67 -15.78 -12.24
N LEU A 76 6.88 -15.23 -12.07
CA LEU A 76 7.68 -14.61 -13.13
C LEU A 76 8.38 -15.65 -14.01
#